data_AF-A0A131Z8H0-F1
#
_entry.id   AF-A0A131Z8H0-F1
#
_cell.length_a   1.000
_cell.length_b   1.000
_cell.length_c   1.000
_cell.angle_alpha   90.00
_cell.angle_beta   90.00
_cell.angle_gamma   90.00
#
_symmetry.space_group_name_H-M   'P 1'
#
loop_
_entity.id
_entity.type
_entity.pdbx_description
1 polymer ?
#
loop_
_entity_poly.entity_id
_entity_poly.type
_entity_poly.pdbx_seq_one_letter_code
_entity_poly.pdbx_strand_id
1 'polypeptide(L)'
;FTAPKRKRARLCLASRRSLLPLHRGREDSFPNFREKGKEATVQSAAMSRAVANLTASMIKNGKPKFETFMKYARVEMVPPSPREFPEVFRGFGQLVSSAKSGAWKNFTVKEATVNTLVGMEVIFWFYIGECIGKRSLVGYQV
;
A
#
# COMPACT_ATOMS: atom_id res chain seq x y z
N PHE A 1 -65.87 1.17 13.81
CA PHE A 1 -66.21 1.12 15.23
C PHE A 1 -65.25 2.07 15.97
N THR A 2 -65.80 3.21 16.41
CA THR A 2 -65.41 4.06 17.57
C THR A 2 -63.96 4.56 17.78
N ALA A 3 -63.86 5.90 17.94
CA ALA A 3 -62.74 6.83 18.25
C ALA A 3 -62.04 6.63 19.63
N PRO A 4 -61.25 7.55 20.26
CA PRO A 4 -60.77 8.93 19.93
C PRO A 4 -59.26 9.22 20.25
N LYS A 5 -58.57 10.21 19.67
CA LYS A 5 -58.46 11.68 19.94
C LYS A 5 -58.06 12.14 21.38
N ARG A 6 -57.07 13.08 21.43
CA ARG A 6 -56.74 14.11 22.46
C ARG A 6 -55.79 13.66 23.60
N LYS A 7 -54.89 14.47 24.18
CA LYS A 7 -54.51 15.89 24.10
C LYS A 7 -53.16 16.07 24.84
N ARG A 8 -52.33 17.00 24.38
CA ARG A 8 -51.23 17.63 25.15
C ARG A 8 -51.78 18.45 26.34
N ALA A 9 -50.87 18.84 27.26
CA ALA A 9 -50.96 19.83 28.37
C ALA A 9 -51.16 19.18 29.76
N ARG A 10 -50.55 19.57 30.87
CA ARG A 10 -49.67 20.68 31.32
C ARG A 10 -49.01 20.14 32.61
N LEU A 11 -47.70 20.24 32.79
CA LEU A 11 -47.00 21.29 33.54
C LEU A 11 -47.56 21.63 34.95
N CYS A 12 -46.63 21.60 35.90
CA CYS A 12 -46.58 22.31 37.19
C CYS A 12 -47.38 21.76 38.38
N LEU A 13 -46.65 21.09 39.29
CA LEU A 13 -46.71 21.41 40.72
C LEU A 13 -45.33 21.19 41.34
N ALA A 14 -44.62 22.32 41.48
CA ALA A 14 -43.48 22.44 42.37
C ALA A 14 -43.91 22.24 43.83
N SER A 15 -42.93 21.90 44.67
CA SER A 15 -42.87 22.15 46.12
C SER A 15 -42.71 20.90 46.97
N ARG A 16 -41.45 20.47 47.14
CA ARG A 16 -40.90 20.17 48.46
C ARG A 16 -39.38 20.13 48.40
N ARG A 17 -38.82 21.32 48.55
CA ARG A 17 -37.42 21.56 48.91
C ARG A 17 -37.32 21.39 50.41
N SER A 18 -36.77 20.28 50.88
CA SER A 18 -36.28 20.15 52.27
C SER A 18 -35.52 18.84 52.42
N LEU A 19 -34.29 18.97 52.96
CA LEU A 19 -33.41 17.93 53.52
C LEU A 19 -32.32 17.37 52.58
N LEU A 20 -31.27 18.17 52.39
CA LEU A 20 -29.90 17.68 52.63
C LEU A 20 -29.72 17.63 54.16
N PRO A 21 -29.00 16.65 54.73
CA PRO A 21 -27.54 16.68 54.66
C PRO A 21 -26.84 15.30 54.66
N LEU A 22 -25.50 15.38 54.62
CA LEU A 22 -24.50 14.38 54.98
C LEU A 22 -23.95 13.45 53.88
N HIS A 23 -22.73 13.82 53.45
CA HIS A 23 -21.55 12.95 53.37
C HIS A 23 -21.84 11.45 53.20
N ARG A 24 -22.08 11.02 51.96
CA ARG A 24 -21.86 9.63 51.57
C ARG A 24 -20.54 9.59 50.81
N GLY A 25 -19.59 8.84 51.38
CA GLY A 25 -18.20 8.78 50.97
C GLY A 25 -18.03 8.62 49.46
N ARG A 26 -17.06 9.36 48.95
CA ARG A 26 -16.32 9.01 47.75
C ARG A 26 -15.68 7.65 48.04
N GLU A 27 -16.40 6.58 47.73
CA GLU A 27 -15.79 5.27 47.60
C GLU A 27 -14.90 5.38 46.36
N ASP A 28 -13.62 5.62 46.63
CA ASP A 28 -12.55 5.49 45.66
C ASP A 28 -12.61 4.05 45.16
N SER A 29 -13.39 3.83 44.10
CA SER A 29 -13.49 2.55 43.43
C SER A 29 -12.10 2.22 42.91
N PHE A 30 -11.39 1.40 43.68
CA PHE A 30 -10.14 0.77 43.29
C PHE A 30 -10.24 0.36 41.81
N PRO A 31 -9.37 0.86 40.92
CA PRO A 31 -9.48 0.54 39.51
C PRO A 31 -9.38 -0.97 39.35
N ASN A 32 -10.49 -1.60 38.94
CA ASN A 32 -10.59 -3.02 38.84
C ASN A 32 -9.59 -3.50 37.77
N PHE A 33 -8.51 -4.18 38.18
CA PHE A 33 -7.44 -4.63 37.28
C PHE A 33 -7.95 -5.57 36.17
N ARG A 34 -9.10 -6.22 36.39
CA ARG A 34 -9.77 -7.09 35.42
C ARG A 34 -10.49 -6.32 34.30
N GLU A 35 -10.86 -5.06 34.52
CA GLU A 35 -11.43 -4.18 33.50
C GLU A 35 -10.33 -3.59 32.59
N LYS A 36 -9.17 -3.22 33.14
CA LYS A 36 -8.01 -2.80 32.31
C LYS A 36 -7.56 -3.88 31.32
N GLY A 37 -7.62 -5.16 31.71
CA GLY A 37 -7.32 -6.27 30.81
C GLY A 37 -8.30 -6.40 29.64
N LYS A 38 -9.59 -6.08 29.85
CA LYS A 38 -10.60 -6.08 28.79
C LYS A 38 -10.41 -4.90 27.85
N GLU A 39 -10.12 -3.70 28.35
CA GLU A 39 -9.87 -2.53 27.49
C GLU A 39 -8.61 -2.66 26.64
N ALA A 40 -7.52 -3.23 27.18
CA ALA A 40 -6.30 -3.52 26.41
C ALA A 40 -6.52 -4.58 25.32
N THR A 41 -7.38 -5.58 25.58
CA THR A 41 -7.75 -6.60 24.59
C THR A 41 -8.71 -6.04 23.54
N VAL A 42 -9.57 -5.08 23.90
CA VAL A 42 -10.47 -4.39 22.97
C VAL A 42 -9.70 -3.38 22.11
N GLN A 43 -8.68 -2.71 22.63
CA GLN A 43 -7.78 -1.84 21.84
C GLN A 43 -6.95 -2.65 20.84
N SER A 44 -6.38 -3.79 21.23
CA SER A 44 -5.66 -4.68 20.29
C SER A 44 -6.61 -5.34 19.29
N ALA A 45 -7.86 -5.62 19.68
CA ALA A 45 -8.90 -6.11 18.78
C ALA A 45 -9.46 -5.03 17.83
N ALA A 46 -9.48 -3.75 18.22
CA ALA A 46 -9.86 -2.64 17.37
C ALA A 46 -8.74 -2.30 16.37
N MET A 47 -7.49 -2.29 16.83
CA MET A 47 -6.31 -2.11 15.97
C MET A 47 -6.13 -3.26 14.99
N SER A 48 -6.32 -4.52 15.41
CA SER A 48 -6.25 -5.67 14.50
C SER A 48 -7.38 -5.67 13.46
N ARG A 49 -8.60 -5.24 13.82
CA ARG A 49 -9.68 -5.02 12.84
C ARG A 49 -9.39 -3.85 11.91
N ALA A 50 -8.80 -2.76 12.40
CA ALA A 50 -8.38 -1.63 11.56
C ALA A 50 -7.27 -2.05 10.58
N VAL A 51 -6.28 -2.81 11.03
CA VAL A 51 -5.23 -3.40 10.19
C VAL A 51 -5.81 -4.41 9.20
N ALA A 52 -6.76 -5.25 9.62
CA ALA A 52 -7.44 -6.18 8.72
C ALA A 52 -8.26 -5.46 7.64
N ASN A 53 -8.97 -4.39 8.00
CA ASN A 53 -9.73 -3.57 7.05
C ASN A 53 -8.82 -2.80 6.10
N LEU A 54 -7.70 -2.26 6.60
CA LEU A 54 -6.68 -1.61 5.76
C LEU A 54 -6.02 -2.61 4.81
N THR A 55 -5.67 -3.80 5.29
CA THR A 55 -5.09 -4.88 4.48
C THR A 55 -6.09 -5.37 3.43
N ALA A 56 -7.35 -5.57 3.79
CA ALA A 56 -8.41 -5.93 2.84
C ALA A 56 -8.61 -4.83 1.77
N SER A 57 -8.51 -3.57 2.17
CA SER A 57 -8.58 -2.42 1.25
C SER A 57 -7.36 -2.34 0.34
N MET A 58 -6.15 -2.59 0.86
CA MET A 58 -4.92 -2.66 0.07
C MET A 58 -4.94 -3.83 -0.91
N ILE A 59 -5.41 -5.00 -0.50
CA ILE A 59 -5.57 -6.17 -1.38
C ILE A 59 -6.61 -5.88 -2.46
N LYS A 60 -7.75 -5.28 -2.11
CA LYS A 60 -8.81 -4.93 -3.07
C LYS A 60 -8.33 -3.93 -4.12
N ASN A 61 -7.51 -2.96 -3.73
CA ASN A 61 -6.93 -1.96 -4.65
C ASN A 61 -5.68 -2.46 -5.37
N GLY A 62 -4.91 -3.36 -4.77
CA GLY A 62 -3.64 -3.89 -5.27
C GLY A 62 -3.82 -5.02 -6.29
N LYS A 63 -4.82 -5.89 -6.09
CA LYS A 63 -5.14 -7.00 -7.01
C LYS A 63 -5.28 -6.57 -8.48
N PRO A 64 -6.11 -5.57 -8.85
CA PRO A 64 -6.28 -5.21 -10.26
C PRO A 64 -5.01 -4.60 -10.88
N LYS A 65 -4.20 -3.88 -10.07
CA LYS A 65 -2.92 -3.31 -10.53
C LYS A 65 -1.88 -4.40 -10.75
N PHE A 66 -1.81 -5.38 -9.84
CA PHE A 66 -0.92 -6.52 -9.98
C PHE A 66 -1.33 -7.43 -11.15
N GLU A 67 -2.62 -7.63 -11.38
CA GLU A 67 -3.12 -8.40 -12.52
C GLU A 67 -2.74 -7.75 -13.85
N THR A 68 -2.89 -6.42 -13.94
CA THR A 68 -2.44 -5.65 -15.12
C THR A 68 -0.93 -5.75 -15.30
N PHE A 69 -0.16 -5.60 -14.22
CA PHE A 69 1.30 -5.79 -14.24
C PHE A 69 1.69 -7.19 -14.72
N MET A 70 1.04 -8.24 -14.19
CA MET A 70 1.28 -9.63 -14.57
C MET A 70 0.95 -9.90 -16.04
N LYS A 71 -0.09 -9.24 -16.58
CA LYS A 71 -0.46 -9.36 -17.99
C LYS A 71 0.65 -8.85 -18.93
N TYR A 72 1.20 -7.66 -18.66
CA TYR A 72 2.27 -7.08 -19.50
C TYR A 72 3.64 -7.72 -19.23
N ALA A 73 3.94 -8.03 -17.97
CA ALA A 73 5.18 -8.70 -17.57
C ALA A 73 5.37 -10.05 -18.27
N ARG A 74 4.29 -10.80 -18.51
CA ARG A 74 4.35 -12.08 -19.23
C ARG A 74 4.63 -11.97 -20.72
N VAL A 75 4.42 -10.82 -21.33
CA VAL A 75 4.65 -10.64 -22.77
C VAL A 75 5.99 -9.96 -23.01
N GLU A 76 6.37 -9.03 -22.12
CA GLU A 76 7.57 -8.21 -22.30
C GLU A 76 8.80 -8.77 -21.57
N MET A 77 8.62 -9.56 -20.49
CA MET A 77 9.73 -10.15 -19.73
C MET A 77 9.95 -11.64 -20.00
N VAL A 78 9.31 -12.20 -21.03
CA VAL A 78 9.63 -13.57 -21.44
C VAL A 78 10.97 -13.55 -22.17
N PRO A 79 11.91 -14.43 -21.79
CA PRO A 79 13.19 -14.51 -22.49
C PRO A 79 12.92 -14.77 -23.98
N PRO A 80 13.56 -14.02 -24.89
CA PRO A 80 13.31 -14.12 -26.32
C PRO A 80 13.52 -15.54 -26.80
N SER A 81 12.78 -15.92 -27.83
CA SER A 81 12.91 -17.26 -28.40
C SER A 81 14.33 -17.41 -28.96
N PRO A 82 15.00 -18.57 -28.82
CA PRO A 82 16.36 -18.74 -29.32
C PRO A 82 16.55 -18.47 -30.83
N ARG A 83 15.46 -18.43 -31.58
CA ARG A 83 15.45 -18.07 -33.01
C ARG A 83 15.73 -16.58 -33.27
N GLU A 84 15.55 -15.71 -32.28
CA GLU A 84 15.69 -14.24 -32.41
C GLU A 84 17.12 -13.75 -32.10
N PHE A 85 17.96 -14.59 -31.49
CA PHE A 85 19.37 -14.29 -31.23
C PHE A 85 20.17 -13.79 -32.45
N PRO A 86 20.12 -14.43 -33.64
CA PRO A 86 20.87 -13.95 -34.81
C PRO A 86 20.45 -12.54 -35.26
N GLU A 87 19.18 -12.18 -35.10
CA GLU A 87 18.70 -10.84 -35.44
C GLU A 87 19.23 -9.78 -34.45
N VAL A 88 19.27 -10.13 -33.16
CA VAL A 88 19.85 -9.29 -32.11
C VAL A 88 21.33 -9.02 -32.38
N PHE A 89 22.12 -10.05 -32.71
CA PHE A 89 23.54 -9.88 -33.05
C PHE A 89 23.76 -9.02 -34.30
N ARG A 90 22.90 -9.17 -35.32
CA ARG A 90 22.91 -8.31 -36.50
C ARG A 90 22.65 -6.84 -36.14
N GLY A 91 21.67 -6.58 -35.28
CA GLY A 91 21.36 -5.24 -34.76
C GLY A 91 22.55 -4.62 -34.01
N PHE A 92 23.21 -5.39 -33.13
CA PHE A 92 24.43 -4.94 -32.46
C PHE A 92 25.56 -4.59 -33.43
N GLY A 93 25.78 -5.41 -34.46
CA GLY A 93 26.78 -5.13 -35.49
C GLY A 93 26.52 -3.82 -36.24
N GLN A 94 25.26 -3.53 -36.56
CA GLN A 94 24.85 -2.27 -37.18
C GLN A 94 25.05 -1.06 -36.25
N LEU A 95 24.78 -1.22 -34.94
CA LEU A 95 25.03 -0.19 -33.94
C LEU A 95 26.52 0.16 -33.85
N VAL A 96 27.39 -0.85 -33.80
CA VAL A 96 28.85 -0.68 -33.75
C VAL A 96 29.38 0.01 -35.01
N SER A 97 28.89 -0.40 -36.18
CA SER A 97 29.24 0.24 -37.45
C SER A 97 28.82 1.72 -37.49
N SER A 98 27.60 2.01 -37.00
CA SER A 98 27.04 3.38 -36.94
C SER A 98 27.76 4.28 -35.92
N ALA A 99 28.24 3.70 -34.81
CA ALA A 99 29.09 4.41 -33.86
C ALA A 99 30.46 4.76 -34.46
N LYS A 100 31.08 3.79 -35.17
CA LYS A 100 32.37 3.98 -35.86
C LYS A 100 32.28 5.01 -37.00
N SER A 101 31.17 5.05 -37.73
CA SER A 101 30.96 6.01 -38.83
C SER A 101 30.64 7.44 -38.38
N GLY A 102 30.41 7.67 -37.08
CA GLY A 102 30.09 9.00 -36.56
C GLY A 102 28.62 9.40 -36.65
N ALA A 103 27.72 8.48 -37.05
CA ALA A 103 26.30 8.77 -37.26
C ALA A 103 25.55 9.24 -35.99
N TRP A 104 26.05 8.87 -34.82
CA TRP A 104 25.55 9.31 -33.50
C TRP A 104 25.56 10.82 -33.27
N LYS A 105 26.37 11.58 -34.02
CA LYS A 105 26.41 13.04 -33.95
C LYS A 105 25.18 13.72 -34.56
N ASN A 106 24.41 13.00 -35.39
CA ASN A 106 23.21 13.52 -36.04
C ASN A 106 21.93 13.22 -35.23
N PHE A 107 22.02 12.57 -34.07
CA PHE A 107 20.85 12.24 -33.26
C PHE A 107 20.28 13.48 -32.59
N THR A 108 18.95 13.59 -32.62
CA THR A 108 18.25 14.62 -31.85
C THR A 108 18.31 14.30 -30.36
N VAL A 109 18.21 15.32 -29.50
CA VAL A 109 18.26 15.15 -28.03
C VAL A 109 17.18 14.18 -27.54
N LYS A 110 16.00 14.18 -28.17
CA LYS A 110 14.90 13.27 -27.83
C LYS A 110 15.28 11.81 -28.07
N GLU A 111 15.84 11.51 -29.25
CA GLU A 111 16.25 10.15 -29.62
C GLU A 111 17.41 9.67 -28.76
N ALA A 112 18.41 10.51 -28.54
CA ALA A 112 19.55 10.19 -27.67
C ALA A 112 19.09 9.89 -26.24
N THR A 113 18.13 10.64 -25.72
CA THR A 113 17.59 10.43 -24.37
C THR A 113 16.85 9.10 -24.26
N VAL A 114 16.01 8.75 -25.24
CA VAL A 114 15.30 7.45 -25.22
C VAL A 114 16.29 6.29 -25.31
N ASN A 115 17.27 6.36 -26.22
CA ASN A 115 18.27 5.30 -26.38
C ASN A 115 19.15 5.13 -25.12
N THR A 116 19.47 6.22 -24.43
CA THR A 116 20.22 6.16 -23.17
C THR A 116 19.38 5.63 -22.02
N LEU A 117 18.09 5.97 -21.94
CA LEU A 117 17.18 5.41 -20.92
C LEU A 117 17.03 3.89 -21.08
N VAL A 118 16.85 3.40 -22.32
CA VAL A 118 16.80 1.95 -22.60
C VAL A 118 18.14 1.29 -22.27
N GLY A 119 19.27 1.93 -22.59
CA GLY A 119 20.60 1.43 -22.22
C GLY A 119 20.79 1.34 -20.70
N MET A 120 20.32 2.32 -19.95
CA MET A 120 20.34 2.30 -18.48
C MET A 120 19.45 1.22 -17.90
N GLU A 121 18.28 0.95 -18.49
CA GLU A 121 17.41 -0.14 -18.07
C GLU A 121 18.10 -1.50 -18.14
N VAL A 122 18.82 -1.78 -19.24
CA VAL A 122 19.60 -3.03 -19.38
C VAL A 122 20.70 -3.15 -18.32
N ILE A 123 21.32 -2.03 -17.94
CA ILE A 123 22.31 -2.00 -16.85
C ILE A 123 21.64 -2.29 -15.49
N PHE A 124 20.46 -1.72 -15.22
CA PHE A 124 19.73 -2.00 -13.98
C PHE A 124 19.30 -3.47 -13.89
N TRP A 125 18.95 -4.11 -15.01
CA TRP A 125 18.71 -5.56 -15.05
C TRP A 125 19.91 -6.38 -14.60
N PHE A 126 21.13 -5.97 -14.97
CA PHE A 126 22.36 -6.61 -14.49
C PHE A 126 22.52 -6.49 -12.96
N TYR A 127 22.31 -5.29 -12.40
CA TYR A 127 22.39 -5.07 -10.95
C TYR A 127 21.32 -5.83 -10.17
N ILE A 128 20.10 -5.94 -10.70
CA ILE A 128 19.05 -6.78 -10.11
C ILE A 128 19.49 -8.25 -10.09
N GLY A 129 20.11 -8.73 -11.17
CA GLY A 129 20.71 -10.07 -11.22
C GLY A 129 21.81 -10.27 -10.18
N GLU A 130 22.68 -9.28 -9.98
CA GLU A 130 23.72 -9.30 -8.95
C GLU A 130 23.14 -9.32 -7.53
N CYS A 131 22.08 -8.56 -7.27
CA CYS A 131 21.34 -8.59 -6.01
C CYS A 131 20.70 -9.96 -5.74
N ILE A 132 20.14 -10.63 -6.75
CA ILE A 132 19.62 -12.00 -6.64
C ILE A 132 20.78 -12.99 -6.37
N GLY A 133 21.91 -12.83 -7.06
CA GLY A 133 23.09 -13.67 -6.89
C GLY A 133 23.72 -13.58 -5.49
N LYS A 134 23.78 -12.37 -4.91
CA LYS A 134 24.28 -12.13 -3.55
C LYS A 134 23.24 -12.42 -2.46
N ARG A 135 21.95 -12.51 -2.80
CA ARG A 135 20.80 -12.64 -1.87
C ARG A 135 20.78 -11.56 -0.76
N SER A 136 21.45 -10.43 -0.99
CA SER A 136 21.51 -9.28 -0.08
C SER A 136 21.28 -8.01 -0.89
N LEU A 137 20.34 -7.18 -0.43
CA LEU A 137 20.09 -5.85 -1.01
C LEU A 137 21.12 -4.82 -0.54
N VAL A 138 21.88 -5.11 0.53
CA VAL A 138 22.85 -4.20 1.15
C VAL A 138 24.14 -4.96 1.45
N GLY A 139 25.11 -4.85 0.54
CA GLY A 139 26.51 -5.29 0.74
C GLY A 139 26.71 -6.78 1.05
N TYR A 140 27.96 -7.24 0.98
CA TYR A 140 28.35 -8.42 1.73
C TYR A 140 28.26 -8.05 3.22
N GLN A 141 27.52 -8.83 4.02
CA GLN A 141 27.67 -8.73 5.47
C GLN A 141 29.09 -9.23 5.80
N VAL A 142 29.93 -8.32 6.25
CA VAL A 142 31.24 -8.60 6.87
C VAL A 142 31.13 -8.39 8.36
#